data_AF-A0A8B8PTH2-F1
#
_entry.id   AF-A0A8B8PTH2-F1
#
_cell.length_a   1.000
_cell.length_b   1.000
_cell.length_c   1.000
_cell.angle_alpha   90.00
_cell.angle_beta   90.00
_cell.angle_gamma   90.00
#
_symmetry.space_group_name_H-M   'P 1'
#
loop_
_entity.id
_entity.type
_entity.pdbx_description
1 polymer ?
#
loop_
_entity_poly.entity_id
_entity_poly.type
_entity_poly.pdbx_seq_one_letter_code
_entity_poly.pdbx_strand_id
1 'polypeptide(L)'
;MSRRPRIPVYLKTHVAGLGTGEGNIVATITNELDKPVRITYMDIMPYFMRVYMHTLAVRMTKSSQEIKPDKLNFVLSKNQSPTLIEFSIVVPAKSDVQISYDFERSFLRWTEFRPDANKGVLLSSTAIAVSTCSVATHLAIPIMSIEGSSQTSHSNSTLDCSFSESDGMTIVYAKPLLIILPTPDFSMPYNVITIVCTVLVAAIGPIFSMTTSKPLKKVVDKEANGKKSETSNRENENKKDQ
;
A
#
# COMPACT_ATOMS: atom_id res chain seq x y z
N MET A 1 -4.49 -28.86 -28.87
CA MET A 1 -3.63 -27.89 -28.15
C MET A 1 -3.72 -26.54 -28.86
N SER A 2 -4.52 -25.61 -28.34
CA SER A 2 -4.66 -24.27 -28.91
C SER A 2 -3.32 -23.52 -28.73
N ARG A 3 -2.65 -23.18 -29.84
CA ARG A 3 -1.43 -22.36 -29.80
C ARG A 3 -1.84 -20.97 -29.31
N ARG A 4 -1.38 -20.57 -28.13
CA ARG A 4 -1.55 -19.19 -27.66
C ARG A 4 -1.03 -18.24 -28.74
N PRO A 5 -1.79 -17.22 -29.15
CA PRO A 5 -1.29 -16.23 -30.10
C PRO A 5 0.00 -15.63 -29.53
N ARG A 6 1.08 -15.66 -30.32
CA ARG A 6 2.34 -15.01 -29.94
C ARG A 6 2.11 -13.51 -30.05
N ILE A 7 2.03 -12.84 -28.91
CA ILE A 7 2.03 -11.38 -28.87
C ILE A 7 3.47 -10.96 -29.14
N PRO A 8 3.76 -10.25 -30.24
CA PRO A 8 5.13 -9.97 -30.67
C PRO A 8 5.71 -8.72 -29.98
N VAL A 9 4.99 -8.16 -29.00
CA VAL A 9 5.42 -7.05 -28.16
C VAL A 9 5.33 -7.48 -26.70
N TYR A 10 6.43 -7.33 -25.97
CA TYR A 10 6.53 -7.71 -24.56
C TYR A 10 6.71 -6.49 -23.68
N LEU A 11 6.06 -6.52 -22.52
CA LEU A 11 6.18 -5.49 -21.48
C LEU A 11 6.72 -6.11 -20.20
N LYS A 12 7.79 -5.52 -19.66
CA LYS A 12 8.36 -5.88 -18.35
C LYS A 12 8.50 -4.64 -17.51
N THR A 13 8.00 -4.65 -16.29
CA THR A 13 8.13 -3.54 -15.34
C THR A 13 8.87 -4.01 -14.10
N HIS A 14 9.65 -3.11 -13.51
CA HIS A 14 10.26 -3.33 -12.21
C HIS A 14 10.44 -2.00 -11.48
N VAL A 15 10.54 -2.08 -10.17
CA VAL A 15 10.90 -0.94 -9.31
C VAL A 15 12.40 -1.01 -9.05
N ALA A 16 13.10 0.09 -9.31
CA ALA A 16 14.50 0.30 -8.99
C ALA A 16 14.63 1.33 -7.86
N GLY A 17 15.69 1.21 -7.05
CA GLY A 17 15.98 2.12 -5.93
C GLY A 17 16.15 1.38 -4.60
N LEU A 18 17.14 1.79 -3.81
CA LEU A 18 17.46 1.22 -2.50
C LEU A 18 16.77 1.97 -1.32
N GLY A 19 16.05 3.06 -1.60
CA GLY A 19 15.47 3.93 -0.58
C GLY A 19 14.04 3.57 -0.14
N THR A 20 13.72 3.88 1.12
CA THR A 20 12.35 3.78 1.66
C THR A 20 11.45 4.93 1.22
N GLY A 21 12.02 6.10 0.89
CA GLY A 21 11.27 7.29 0.45
C GLY A 21 11.09 7.36 -1.06
N GLU A 22 12.19 7.42 -1.80
CA GLU A 22 12.20 7.57 -3.26
C GLU A 22 12.44 6.23 -3.97
N GLY A 23 11.97 6.15 -5.21
CA GLY A 23 12.21 5.03 -6.10
C GLY A 23 12.04 5.43 -7.56
N ASN A 24 12.40 4.52 -8.44
CA ASN A 24 12.29 4.67 -9.88
C ASN A 24 11.46 3.50 -10.42
N ILE A 25 10.50 3.78 -11.30
CA ILE A 25 9.78 2.74 -12.05
C ILE A 25 10.38 2.66 -13.43
N VAL A 26 10.75 1.44 -13.82
CA VAL A 26 11.32 1.15 -15.13
C VAL A 26 10.42 0.16 -15.87
N ALA A 27 9.90 0.58 -17.02
CA ALA A 27 9.18 -0.26 -17.96
C ALA A 27 10.04 -0.51 -19.20
N THR A 28 10.28 -1.77 -19.53
CA THR A 28 11.00 -2.20 -20.74
C THR A 28 10.01 -2.82 -21.70
N ILE A 29 10.01 -2.31 -22.92
CA ILE A 29 9.13 -2.72 -24.02
C ILE A 29 10.00 -3.30 -25.12
N THR A 30 9.76 -4.56 -25.46
CA THR A 30 10.49 -5.27 -26.50
C THR A 30 9.58 -5.47 -27.70
N ASN A 31 9.96 -4.92 -28.85
CA ASN A 31 9.28 -5.15 -30.12
C ASN A 31 10.05 -6.20 -30.94
N GLU A 32 9.47 -7.39 -31.10
CA GLU A 32 10.03 -8.47 -31.92
C GLU A 32 9.61 -8.39 -33.40
N LEU A 33 8.75 -7.45 -33.77
CA LEU A 33 8.31 -7.29 -35.17
C LEU A 33 9.38 -6.64 -36.04
N ASP A 34 9.34 -6.98 -37.33
CA ASP A 34 10.12 -6.34 -38.40
C ASP A 34 9.60 -4.94 -38.77
N LYS A 35 8.53 -4.48 -38.14
CA LYS A 35 7.89 -3.19 -38.40
C LYS A 35 7.91 -2.31 -37.13
N PRO A 36 8.01 -0.98 -37.28
CA PRO A 36 7.78 -0.08 -36.16
C PRO A 36 6.32 -0.17 -35.72
N VAL A 37 6.10 -0.06 -34.41
CA VAL A 37 4.77 -0.23 -33.79
C VAL A 37 4.46 1.01 -32.96
N ARG A 38 3.26 1.56 -33.15
CA ARG A 38 2.75 2.62 -32.28
C ARG A 38 2.13 1.98 -31.05
N ILE A 39 2.52 2.47 -29.88
CA ILE A 39 1.98 2.02 -28.61
C ILE A 39 1.49 3.22 -27.80
N THR A 40 0.45 2.99 -27.01
CA THR A 40 0.02 3.90 -25.95
C THR A 40 0.34 3.26 -24.62
N TYR A 41 1.23 3.88 -23.86
CA TYR A 41 1.60 3.53 -22.50
C TYR A 41 0.58 4.12 -21.53
N MET A 42 0.10 3.32 -20.58
CA MET A 42 -0.81 3.76 -19.53
C MET A 42 -0.37 3.19 -18.18
N ASP A 43 -0.21 4.07 -17.20
CA ASP A 43 0.10 3.71 -15.83
C ASP A 43 -0.73 4.49 -14.81
N ILE A 44 -1.23 3.78 -13.80
CA ILE A 44 -2.14 4.33 -12.79
C ILE A 44 -1.51 4.14 -11.41
N MET A 45 -1.02 5.24 -10.84
CA MET A 45 -0.34 5.25 -9.55
C MET A 45 -1.29 5.71 -8.44
N PRO A 46 -1.33 5.03 -7.28
CA PRO A 46 -2.14 5.46 -6.14
C PRO A 46 -1.77 6.85 -5.63
N TYR A 47 -2.69 7.53 -4.94
CA TYR A 47 -2.49 8.89 -4.44
C TYR A 47 -1.28 9.07 -3.51
N PHE A 48 -0.89 7.99 -2.81
CA PHE A 48 0.24 7.99 -1.89
C PHE A 48 1.61 7.84 -2.60
N MET A 49 1.61 7.72 -3.92
CA MET A 49 2.80 7.77 -4.75
C MET A 49 2.82 9.07 -5.54
N ARG A 50 3.80 9.91 -5.26
CA ARG A 50 4.03 11.16 -5.97
C ARG A 50 4.96 10.90 -7.12
N VAL A 51 4.44 10.95 -8.34
CA VAL A 51 5.23 10.79 -9.56
C VAL A 51 5.87 12.12 -9.93
N TYR A 52 7.16 12.11 -10.23
CA TYR A 52 7.87 13.27 -10.75
C TYR A 52 7.87 13.25 -12.27
N MET A 53 6.91 13.97 -12.87
CA MET A 53 6.76 13.96 -14.31
C MET A 53 8.00 14.47 -15.08
N HIS A 54 8.76 15.38 -14.47
CA HIS A 54 9.97 15.94 -15.06
C HIS A 54 11.12 14.93 -15.19
N THR A 55 11.05 13.77 -14.53
CA THR A 55 12.05 12.70 -14.63
C THR A 55 11.65 11.61 -15.62
N LEU A 56 10.51 11.76 -16.31
CA LEU A 56 10.12 10.85 -17.38
C LEU A 56 11.16 10.87 -18.49
N ALA A 57 11.83 9.73 -18.69
CA ALA A 57 12.76 9.51 -19.78
C ALA A 57 12.34 8.28 -20.57
N VAL A 58 12.32 8.41 -21.90
CA VAL A 58 12.07 7.29 -22.82
C VAL A 58 13.33 7.12 -23.66
N ARG A 59 13.99 5.98 -23.51
CA ARG A 59 15.30 5.71 -24.10
C ARG A 59 15.32 4.38 -24.81
N MET A 60 16.07 4.29 -25.90
CA MET A 60 16.40 3.03 -26.54
C MET A 60 17.47 2.30 -25.73
N THR A 61 17.26 1.02 -25.41
CA THR A 61 18.17 0.24 -24.55
C THR A 61 19.56 0.09 -25.18
N LYS A 62 19.62 -0.09 -26.51
CA LYS A 62 20.88 -0.34 -27.23
C LYS A 62 21.64 0.93 -27.63
N SER A 63 20.92 1.98 -28.04
CA SER A 63 21.54 3.23 -28.55
C SER A 63 21.53 4.38 -27.54
N SER A 64 20.89 4.22 -26.38
CA SER A 64 20.64 5.28 -25.39
C SER A 64 20.00 6.55 -25.97
N GLN A 65 19.45 6.46 -27.19
CA GLN A 65 18.80 7.58 -27.85
C GLN A 65 17.46 7.87 -27.18
N GLU A 66 17.23 9.14 -26.87
CA GLU A 66 15.99 9.61 -26.27
C GLU A 66 14.89 9.73 -27.33
N ILE A 67 13.70 9.22 -27.01
CA ILE A 67 12.49 9.29 -27.84
C ILE A 67 11.54 10.27 -27.20
N LYS A 68 11.11 11.29 -27.94
CA LYS A 68 10.09 12.22 -27.45
C LYS A 68 8.70 11.61 -27.61
N PRO A 69 7.84 11.64 -26.57
CA PRO A 69 6.46 11.20 -26.68
C PRO A 69 5.62 12.17 -27.51
N ASP A 70 4.68 11.65 -28.32
CA ASP A 70 3.85 12.45 -29.23
C ASP A 70 2.74 13.18 -28.48
N LYS A 71 1.96 12.43 -27.70
CA LYS A 71 0.86 12.92 -26.87
C LYS A 71 1.12 12.45 -25.46
N LEU A 72 1.03 13.37 -24.51
CA LEU A 72 1.22 13.10 -23.10
C LEU A 72 0.03 13.66 -22.33
N ASN A 73 -0.72 12.76 -21.73
CA ASN A 73 -1.81 13.03 -20.82
C ASN A 73 -1.36 12.66 -19.41
N PHE A 74 -1.22 13.65 -18.55
CA PHE A 74 -0.81 13.47 -17.16
C PHE A 74 -1.86 14.09 -16.24
N VAL A 75 -2.50 13.25 -15.44
CA VAL A 75 -3.48 13.69 -14.44
C VAL A 75 -2.90 13.42 -13.08
N LEU A 76 -2.57 14.49 -12.35
CA LEU A 76 -2.02 14.39 -11.00
C LEU A 76 -3.12 13.98 -10.00
N SER A 77 -2.74 13.20 -8.99
CA SER A 77 -3.62 12.87 -7.87
C SER A 77 -4.12 14.13 -7.13
N LYS A 78 -5.41 14.17 -6.83
CA LYS A 78 -6.03 15.16 -5.94
C LYS A 78 -6.71 14.42 -4.80
N ASN A 79 -6.30 14.72 -3.57
CA ASN A 79 -6.73 14.02 -2.35
C ASN A 79 -6.44 12.51 -2.42
N GLN A 80 -7.43 11.70 -2.79
CA GLN A 80 -7.35 10.24 -2.84
C GLN A 80 -7.50 9.66 -4.26
N SER A 81 -7.62 10.50 -5.29
CA SER A 81 -7.65 10.03 -6.67
C SER A 81 -6.27 9.53 -7.12
N PRO A 82 -6.17 8.53 -7.99
CA PRO A 82 -4.89 8.09 -8.52
C PRO A 82 -4.30 9.12 -9.50
N THR A 83 -2.99 9.04 -9.70
CA THR A 83 -2.26 9.72 -10.77
C THR A 83 -2.29 8.85 -12.03
N LEU A 84 -2.60 9.44 -13.19
CA LEU A 84 -2.58 8.77 -14.49
C LEU A 84 -1.43 9.33 -15.33
N ILE A 85 -0.63 8.42 -15.90
CA ILE A 85 0.37 8.71 -16.91
C ILE A 85 -0.05 7.98 -18.18
N GLU A 86 -0.36 8.72 -19.22
CA GLU A 86 -0.71 8.16 -20.52
C GLU A 86 0.06 8.88 -21.62
N PHE A 87 0.78 8.13 -22.46
CA PHE A 87 1.42 8.73 -23.62
C PHE A 87 1.62 7.75 -24.78
N SER A 88 1.77 8.29 -25.99
CA SER A 88 2.02 7.48 -27.19
C SER A 88 3.45 7.64 -27.69
N ILE A 89 4.09 6.51 -28.03
CA ILE A 89 5.41 6.45 -28.66
C ILE A 89 5.42 5.43 -29.80
N VAL A 90 6.36 5.60 -30.72
CA VAL A 90 6.65 4.62 -31.77
C VAL A 90 7.89 3.82 -31.36
N VAL A 91 7.71 2.52 -31.18
CA VAL A 91 8.80 1.58 -30.88
C VAL A 91 9.35 1.04 -32.20
N PRO A 92 10.64 1.26 -32.53
CA PRO A 92 11.22 0.75 -33.77
C PRO A 92 11.19 -0.78 -33.88
N ALA A 93 11.33 -1.29 -35.10
CA ALA A 93 11.42 -2.73 -35.37
C ALA A 93 12.63 -3.37 -34.64
N LYS A 94 12.46 -4.60 -34.13
CA LYS A 94 13.51 -5.39 -33.46
C LYS A 94 14.29 -4.63 -32.39
N SER A 95 13.58 -3.81 -31.61
CA SER A 95 14.19 -2.90 -30.65
C SER A 95 13.54 -2.93 -29.28
N ASP A 96 14.32 -2.49 -28.29
CA ASP A 96 13.92 -2.42 -26.88
C ASP A 96 13.92 -0.97 -26.42
N VAL A 97 12.76 -0.49 -25.95
CA VAL A 97 12.57 0.85 -25.39
C VAL A 97 12.37 0.74 -23.89
N GLN A 98 13.11 1.55 -23.14
CA GLN A 98 13.00 1.70 -21.71
C GLN A 98 12.33 3.04 -21.38
N ILE A 99 11.26 2.98 -20.61
CA ILE A 99 10.58 4.12 -20.01
C ILE A 99 10.95 4.12 -18.54
N SER A 100 11.42 5.24 -18.02
CA SER A 100 11.75 5.40 -16.60
C SER A 100 11.20 6.71 -16.05
N TYR A 101 10.69 6.68 -14.83
CA TYR A 101 10.31 7.88 -14.09
C TYR A 101 10.46 7.65 -12.58
N ASP A 102 10.76 8.73 -11.87
CA ASP A 102 10.94 8.71 -10.42
C ASP A 102 9.62 8.94 -9.69
N PHE A 103 9.53 8.36 -8.50
CA PHE A 103 8.42 8.55 -7.60
C PHE A 103 8.91 8.64 -6.15
N GLU A 104 8.10 9.32 -5.34
CA GLU A 104 8.27 9.41 -3.89
C GLU A 104 7.04 8.80 -3.20
N ARG A 105 7.28 8.07 -2.11
CA ARG A 105 6.22 7.51 -1.25
C ARG A 105 5.83 8.56 -0.21
N SER A 106 4.57 8.99 -0.22
CA SER A 106 4.06 9.90 0.80
C SER A 106 3.75 9.15 2.10
N PHE A 107 3.92 9.83 3.24
CA PHE A 107 3.48 9.32 4.53
C PHE A 107 1.95 9.26 4.60
N LEU A 108 1.43 8.04 4.76
CA LEU A 108 0.03 7.80 5.06
C LEU A 108 -0.27 8.09 6.53
N ARG A 109 -1.52 8.46 6.83
CA ARG A 109 -2.00 8.54 8.22
C ARG A 109 -2.12 7.14 8.80
N TRP A 110 -2.03 7.01 10.13
CA TRP A 110 -2.14 5.72 10.81
C TRP A 110 -3.45 4.97 10.48
N THR A 111 -4.55 5.70 10.25
CA THR A 111 -5.87 5.16 9.87
C THR A 111 -5.96 4.70 8.41
N GLU A 112 -5.03 5.11 7.54
CA GLU A 112 -5.06 4.82 6.09
C GLU A 112 -4.31 3.53 5.74
N PHE A 113 -3.49 3.03 6.67
CA PHE A 113 -2.82 1.76 6.50
C PHE A 113 -3.81 0.59 6.55
N ARG A 114 -3.58 -0.41 5.70
CA ARG A 114 -4.30 -1.68 5.80
C ARG A 114 -3.87 -2.42 7.09
N PRO A 115 -4.71 -3.31 7.65
CA PRO A 115 -4.37 -4.09 8.85
C PRO A 115 -3.05 -4.89 8.77
N ASP A 116 -2.52 -5.10 7.57
CA ASP A 116 -1.25 -5.79 7.31
C ASP A 116 -0.35 -4.97 6.38
N ALA A 117 -0.01 -3.76 6.83
CA ALA A 117 0.80 -2.82 6.05
C ALA A 117 2.24 -3.28 5.81
N ASN A 118 2.74 -4.20 6.65
CA ASN A 118 4.12 -4.71 6.57
C ASN A 118 4.38 -5.55 5.30
N LYS A 119 3.34 -6.10 4.68
CA LYS A 119 3.46 -6.81 3.38
C LYS A 119 3.64 -5.89 2.18
N GLY A 120 3.48 -4.58 2.36
CA GLY A 120 3.45 -3.62 1.28
C GLY A 120 2.14 -3.65 0.49
N VAL A 121 2.12 -2.91 -0.60
CA VAL A 121 0.96 -2.70 -1.47
C VAL A 121 1.31 -3.10 -2.89
N LEU A 122 0.42 -3.84 -3.52
CA LEU A 122 0.46 -4.13 -4.95
C LEU A 122 -0.09 -2.93 -5.73
N LEU A 123 0.69 -2.44 -6.67
CA LEU A 123 0.27 -1.40 -7.60
C LEU A 123 -0.55 -1.98 -8.75
N SER A 124 -1.29 -1.10 -9.41
CA SER A 124 -1.90 -1.38 -10.70
C SER A 124 -0.85 -1.85 -11.70
N SER A 125 -1.20 -2.83 -12.53
CA SER A 125 -0.36 -3.23 -13.65
C SER A 125 -0.32 -2.13 -14.70
N THR A 126 0.88 -1.73 -15.10
CA THR A 126 1.11 -0.94 -16.30
C THR A 126 0.53 -1.66 -17.51
N ALA A 127 -0.17 -0.94 -18.37
CA ALA A 127 -0.74 -1.46 -19.60
C ALA A 127 -0.12 -0.75 -20.80
N ILE A 128 0.16 -1.50 -21.86
CA ILE A 128 0.44 -0.93 -23.17
C ILE A 128 -0.62 -1.39 -24.14
N ALA A 129 -1.10 -0.45 -24.92
CA ALA A 129 -2.05 -0.69 -25.97
C ALA A 129 -1.29 -0.59 -27.30
N VAL A 130 -1.24 -1.70 -28.03
CA VAL A 130 -0.50 -1.86 -29.28
C VAL A 130 -1.45 -1.67 -30.45
N SER A 131 -1.23 -0.62 -31.23
CA SER A 131 -1.93 -0.38 -32.50
C SER A 131 -1.01 -0.73 -33.66
N THR A 132 -1.36 -1.76 -34.43
CA THR A 132 -0.72 -2.07 -35.71
C THR A 132 -1.08 -1.07 -36.80
N CYS A 133 -2.17 -0.31 -36.60
CA CYS A 133 -2.63 0.78 -37.46
C CYS A 133 -1.94 2.11 -37.13
N SER A 134 -1.57 2.90 -38.14
CA SER A 134 -0.90 4.20 -37.98
C SER A 134 -1.80 5.33 -37.39
N VAL A 135 -3.07 5.07 -37.04
CA VAL A 135 -4.09 6.14 -36.84
C VAL A 135 -4.88 6.06 -35.51
N ALA A 136 -4.40 5.39 -34.46
CA ALA A 136 -5.12 5.38 -33.17
C ALA A 136 -4.75 6.60 -32.30
N THR A 137 -5.59 7.64 -32.27
CA THR A 137 -5.32 8.91 -31.57
C THR A 137 -5.92 9.07 -30.18
N HIS A 138 -6.69 8.12 -29.65
CA HIS A 138 -7.16 8.11 -28.25
C HIS A 138 -7.69 6.72 -27.85
N LEU A 139 -7.32 6.22 -26.66
CA LEU A 139 -7.92 5.04 -26.05
C LEU A 139 -9.27 5.40 -25.42
N ALA A 140 -10.30 5.61 -26.23
CA ALA A 140 -11.65 5.32 -25.77
C ALA A 140 -11.82 3.81 -25.90
N ILE A 141 -11.76 3.08 -24.78
CA ILE A 141 -12.07 1.65 -24.74
C ILE A 141 -13.54 1.51 -25.19
N PRO A 142 -13.86 0.91 -26.35
CA PRO A 142 -15.23 0.52 -26.59
C PRO A 142 -15.48 -0.68 -25.69
N ILE A 143 -16.20 -0.46 -24.59
CA ILE A 143 -16.91 -1.56 -23.93
C ILE A 143 -17.86 -2.09 -25.01
N MET A 144 -17.57 -3.26 -25.58
CA MET A 144 -18.46 -3.92 -26.52
C MET A 144 -19.77 -4.17 -25.77
N SER A 145 -20.74 -3.29 -25.98
CA SER A 145 -22.11 -3.49 -25.53
C SER A 145 -22.66 -4.70 -26.28
N ILE A 146 -22.91 -5.77 -25.56
CA ILE A 146 -23.75 -6.87 -26.04
C ILE A 146 -25.18 -6.34 -25.97
N GLU A 147 -25.68 -5.77 -27.07
CA GLU A 147 -27.11 -5.58 -27.24
C GLU A 147 -27.47 -5.59 -28.72
N GLY A 148 -28.46 -6.42 -29.05
CA GLY A 148 -28.83 -6.75 -30.41
C GLY A 148 -29.63 -5.65 -31.12
N SER A 149 -29.70 -5.84 -32.44
CA SER A 149 -30.69 -5.31 -33.39
C SER A 149 -30.57 -3.86 -33.93
N SER A 150 -30.45 -3.84 -35.28
CA SER A 150 -31.09 -2.96 -36.27
C SER A 150 -30.67 -1.48 -36.46
N GLN A 151 -29.87 -1.30 -37.52
CA GLN A 151 -29.94 -0.29 -38.61
C GLN A 151 -30.59 1.08 -38.35
N THR A 152 -29.86 2.17 -38.66
CA THR A 152 -30.20 3.18 -39.70
C THR A 152 -29.10 4.26 -39.83
N SER A 153 -29.10 4.97 -40.95
CA SER A 153 -27.93 5.44 -41.72
C SER A 153 -27.75 6.98 -41.80
N HIS A 154 -26.60 7.38 -42.40
CA HIS A 154 -26.25 8.68 -43.07
C HIS A 154 -25.47 9.72 -42.22
N SER A 155 -24.37 10.37 -42.64
CA SER A 155 -23.60 10.37 -43.90
C SER A 155 -22.24 11.13 -43.76
N ASN A 156 -21.21 10.63 -44.44
CA ASN A 156 -20.10 11.32 -45.14
C ASN A 156 -18.89 11.93 -44.38
N SER A 157 -17.90 11.08 -44.08
CA SER A 157 -16.51 11.31 -44.53
C SER A 157 -15.78 9.97 -44.64
N THR A 158 -15.88 9.33 -45.79
CA THR A 158 -15.20 8.06 -46.11
C THR A 158 -13.71 8.33 -46.37
N LEU A 159 -12.91 8.31 -45.31
CA LEU A 159 -11.55 7.81 -45.42
C LEU A 159 -11.68 6.29 -45.47
N ASP A 160 -11.53 5.76 -46.67
CA ASP A 160 -11.62 4.34 -46.98
C ASP A 160 -10.41 3.61 -46.35
N CYS A 161 -10.51 3.32 -45.05
CA CYS A 161 -9.67 2.33 -44.40
C CYS A 161 -10.37 0.99 -44.57
N SER A 162 -9.89 0.21 -45.54
CA SER A 162 -10.25 -1.18 -45.70
C SER A 162 -9.93 -1.89 -44.39
N PHE A 163 -10.95 -2.09 -43.55
CA PHE A 163 -10.85 -2.78 -42.27
C PHE A 163 -10.57 -4.25 -42.58
N SER A 164 -9.29 -4.57 -42.75
CA SER A 164 -8.83 -5.94 -42.69
C SER A 164 -9.13 -6.43 -41.28
N GLU A 165 -9.82 -7.56 -41.19
CA GLU A 165 -10.15 -8.35 -39.99
C GLU A 165 -8.93 -8.69 -39.08
N SER A 166 -7.74 -8.20 -39.44
CA SER A 166 -6.46 -8.40 -38.76
C SER A 166 -5.90 -7.17 -38.04
N ASP A 167 -6.54 -5.99 -38.14
CA ASP A 167 -6.06 -4.75 -37.48
C ASP A 167 -6.63 -4.60 -36.06
N GLY A 168 -6.29 -5.57 -35.20
CA GLY A 168 -6.78 -5.65 -33.84
C GLY A 168 -5.91 -4.85 -32.86
N MET A 169 -6.52 -3.96 -32.09
CA MET A 169 -5.88 -3.34 -30.93
C MET A 169 -5.57 -4.40 -29.87
N THR A 170 -4.29 -4.62 -29.56
CA THR A 170 -3.89 -5.61 -28.55
C THR A 170 -3.42 -4.92 -27.29
N ILE A 171 -3.96 -5.29 -26.13
CA ILE A 171 -3.51 -4.76 -24.83
C ILE A 171 -2.60 -5.78 -24.15
N VAL A 172 -1.44 -5.32 -23.70
CA VAL A 172 -0.46 -6.11 -22.95
C VAL A 172 -0.31 -5.50 -21.56
N TYR A 173 -0.50 -6.34 -20.54
CA TYR A 173 -0.36 -5.94 -19.14
C TYR A 173 0.96 -6.43 -18.56
N ALA A 174 1.60 -5.59 -17.75
CA ALA A 174 2.76 -5.97 -16.98
C ALA A 174 2.38 -6.74 -15.72
N LYS A 175 3.38 -7.36 -15.09
CA LYS A 175 3.21 -7.90 -13.73
C LYS A 175 3.01 -6.72 -12.76
N PRO A 176 2.08 -6.82 -11.80
CA PRO A 176 1.89 -5.77 -10.81
C PRO A 176 3.14 -5.65 -9.93
N LEU A 177 3.46 -4.42 -9.53
CA LEU A 177 4.63 -4.10 -8.72
C LEU A 177 4.28 -4.14 -7.23
N LEU A 178 5.17 -4.69 -6.41
CA LEU A 178 5.02 -4.69 -4.95
C LEU A 178 5.85 -3.55 -4.37
N ILE A 179 5.21 -2.64 -3.63
CA ILE A 179 5.89 -1.53 -2.95
C ILE A 179 5.70 -1.63 -1.45
N ILE A 180 6.80 -1.56 -0.70
CA ILE A 180 6.78 -1.44 0.75
C ILE A 180 6.60 0.05 1.10
N LEU A 181 5.57 0.35 1.89
CA LEU A 181 5.32 1.70 2.38
C LEU A 181 6.13 1.97 3.64
N PRO A 182 6.47 3.24 3.94
CA PRO A 182 7.05 3.61 5.22
C PRO A 182 5.99 3.41 6.33
N THR A 183 5.95 2.22 6.93
CA THR A 183 4.99 1.90 7.99
C THR A 183 5.45 2.50 9.32
N PRO A 184 4.56 3.21 10.05
CA PRO A 184 4.85 3.59 11.42
C PRO A 184 4.87 2.33 12.31
N ASP A 185 5.53 2.42 13.45
CA ASP A 185 5.56 1.32 14.40
C ASP A 185 4.20 1.13 15.08
N PHE A 186 3.37 0.25 14.53
CA PHE A 186 2.06 -0.10 15.08
C PHE A 186 2.15 -0.81 16.44
N SER A 187 3.33 -1.28 16.85
CA SER A 187 3.52 -2.00 18.11
C SER A 187 3.74 -1.06 19.30
N MET A 188 4.23 0.17 19.07
CA MET A 188 4.43 1.15 20.15
C MET A 188 3.17 1.40 20.99
N PRO A 189 1.98 1.68 20.42
CA PRO A 189 0.77 1.84 21.23
C PRO A 189 0.36 0.55 21.96
N TYR A 190 0.61 -0.64 21.38
CA TYR A 190 0.33 -1.91 22.06
C TYR A 190 1.19 -2.09 23.31
N ASN A 191 2.48 -1.78 23.21
CA ASN A 191 3.40 -1.83 24.34
C ASN A 191 2.98 -0.85 25.45
N VAL A 192 2.48 0.34 25.09
CA VAL A 192 1.94 1.30 26.07
C VAL A 192 0.67 0.77 26.73
N ILE A 193 -0.28 0.23 25.95
CA ILE A 193 -1.54 -0.30 26.48
C ILE A 193 -1.29 -1.46 27.45
N THR A 194 -0.35 -2.36 27.14
CA THR A 194 0.01 -3.46 28.04
C THR A 194 0.59 -2.94 29.36
N ILE A 195 1.51 -1.97 29.31
CA ILE A 195 2.05 -1.32 30.51
C ILE A 195 0.93 -0.65 31.32
N VAL A 196 0.08 0.17 30.69
CA VAL A 196 -1.02 0.86 31.38
C VAL A 196 -2.00 -0.12 32.01
N CYS A 197 -2.34 -1.21 31.32
CA CYS A 197 -3.21 -2.26 31.84
C CYS A 197 -2.59 -2.94 33.07
N THR A 198 -1.28 -3.27 33.04
CA THR A 198 -0.60 -3.88 34.19
C THR A 198 -0.58 -2.94 35.41
N VAL A 199 -0.31 -1.65 35.19
CA VAL A 199 -0.33 -0.63 36.26
C VAL A 199 -1.74 -0.48 36.83
N LEU A 200 -2.77 -0.47 35.99
CA LEU A 200 -4.17 -0.36 36.42
C LEU A 200 -4.57 -1.54 37.32
N VAL A 201 -4.25 -2.78 36.90
CA VAL A 201 -4.53 -3.99 37.68
C VAL A 201 -3.78 -3.97 39.01
N ALA A 202 -2.51 -3.56 39.01
CA ALA A 202 -1.71 -3.45 40.22
C ALA A 202 -2.24 -2.38 41.19
N ALA A 203 -2.84 -1.29 40.68
CA ALA A 203 -3.37 -0.20 41.50
C ALA A 203 -4.77 -0.47 42.07
N ILE A 204 -5.65 -1.17 41.33
CA ILE A 204 -7.04 -1.40 41.76
C ILE A 204 -7.10 -2.19 43.08
N GLY A 205 -6.29 -3.25 43.24
CA GLY A 205 -6.30 -4.07 44.46
C GLY A 205 -6.05 -3.25 45.75
N PRO A 206 -4.93 -2.52 45.84
CA PRO A 206 -4.63 -1.61 46.94
C PRO A 206 -5.72 -0.54 47.15
N ILE A 207 -6.20 0.08 46.08
CA ILE A 207 -7.23 1.14 46.17
C ILE A 207 -8.54 0.56 46.73
N PHE A 208 -8.98 -0.61 46.26
CA PHE A 208 -10.20 -1.26 46.76
C PHE A 208 -10.06 -1.68 48.22
N SER A 209 -8.91 -2.26 48.59
CA SER A 209 -8.62 -2.61 49.98
C SER A 209 -8.65 -1.38 50.88
N MET A 210 -8.02 -0.27 50.46
CA MET A 210 -7.99 0.97 51.25
C MET A 210 -9.37 1.62 51.38
N THR A 211 -10.21 1.53 50.35
CA THR A 211 -11.53 2.17 50.33
C THR A 211 -12.63 1.33 51.01
N THR A 212 -12.54 0.00 50.96
CA THR A 212 -13.52 -0.92 51.58
C THR A 212 -13.14 -1.33 53.00
N SER A 213 -11.86 -1.27 53.39
CA SER A 213 -11.46 -1.62 54.75
C SER A 213 -12.01 -0.60 55.75
N LYS A 214 -13.05 -0.98 56.50
CA LYS A 214 -13.47 -0.24 57.70
C LYS A 214 -12.28 -0.22 58.68
N PRO A 215 -11.92 0.92 59.29
CA PRO A 215 -10.86 0.94 60.28
C PRO A 215 -11.26 0.02 61.43
N LEU A 216 -10.50 -1.06 61.66
CA LEU A 216 -10.67 -1.89 62.83
C LEU A 216 -10.39 -1.00 64.05
N LYS A 217 -11.47 -0.65 64.77
CA LYS A 217 -11.39 0.03 66.06
C LYS A 217 -10.60 -0.91 66.97
N LYS A 218 -9.34 -0.58 67.27
CA LYS A 218 -8.56 -1.29 68.29
C LYS A 218 -9.28 -1.10 69.62
N VAL A 219 -10.04 -2.12 70.04
CA VAL A 219 -10.49 -2.23 71.42
C VAL A 219 -9.22 -2.52 72.22
N VAL A 220 -8.80 -1.53 73.01
CA VAL A 220 -7.78 -1.74 74.03
C VAL A 220 -8.47 -2.55 75.12
N ASP A 221 -8.24 -3.86 75.15
CA ASP A 221 -8.71 -4.72 76.23
C ASP A 221 -8.04 -4.29 77.53
N LYS A 222 -8.80 -3.55 78.35
CA LYS A 222 -8.51 -3.31 79.76
C LYS A 222 -8.89 -4.56 80.57
N GLU A 223 -8.23 -5.70 80.36
CA GLU A 223 -8.35 -6.85 81.28
C GLU A 223 -7.00 -7.54 81.46
N ALA A 224 -6.11 -6.88 82.20
CA ALA A 224 -4.92 -7.53 82.76
C ALA A 224 -4.49 -6.95 84.12
N ASN A 225 -5.43 -6.45 84.94
CA ASN A 225 -5.10 -5.94 86.27
C ASN A 225 -5.98 -6.49 87.41
N GLY A 226 -6.41 -7.74 87.31
CA GLY A 226 -7.30 -8.37 88.30
C GLY A 226 -6.83 -9.69 88.91
N LYS A 227 -5.63 -10.21 88.60
CA LYS A 227 -5.22 -11.57 89.05
C LYS A 227 -3.80 -11.71 89.61
N LYS A 228 -3.12 -10.62 89.97
CA LYS A 228 -1.78 -10.70 90.61
C LYS A 228 -1.73 -10.34 92.10
N SER A 229 -2.87 -10.03 92.74
CA SER A 229 -2.89 -9.64 94.16
C SER A 229 -3.21 -10.75 95.16
N GLU A 230 -3.54 -11.98 94.74
CA GLU A 230 -3.96 -13.05 95.68
C GLU A 230 -2.94 -14.17 95.90
N THR A 231 -1.81 -14.20 95.20
CA THR A 231 -0.79 -15.27 95.39
C THR A 231 0.42 -14.82 96.22
N SER A 232 0.51 -13.55 96.62
CA SER A 232 1.63 -13.03 97.43
C SER A 232 1.38 -12.99 98.95
N ASN A 233 0.16 -13.30 99.42
CA ASN A 233 -0.20 -13.19 100.85
C ASN A 233 -0.38 -14.54 101.57
N ARG A 234 -0.03 -15.68 100.95
CA ARG A 234 -0.03 -16.99 101.63
C ARG A 234 1.36 -17.58 101.89
N GLU A 235 2.43 -16.92 101.47
CA GLU A 235 3.81 -17.38 101.72
C GLU A 235 4.53 -16.68 102.88
N ASN A 236 3.93 -15.65 103.50
CA ASN A 236 4.57 -14.89 104.59
C ASN A 236 4.02 -15.16 106.00
N GLU A 237 3.13 -16.14 106.19
CA GLU A 237 2.60 -16.50 107.52
C GLU A 237 3.15 -17.80 108.12
N ASN A 238 4.01 -18.54 107.42
CA ASN A 238 4.60 -19.81 107.91
C ASN A 238 6.10 -19.72 108.26
N LYS A 239 6.62 -18.52 108.59
CA LYS A 239 8.03 -18.36 108.99
C LYS A 239 8.26 -17.46 110.20
N LYS A 240 7.35 -17.54 111.17
CA LYS A 240 7.52 -17.07 112.56
C LYS A 240 7.03 -18.17 113.49
N ASP A 241 7.87 -19.17 113.70
CA ASP A 241 7.90 -20.06 114.87
C ASP A 241 9.06 -21.05 114.65
N GLN A 242 10.28 -20.54 114.83
CA GLN A 242 11.50 -21.26 115.24
C GLN A 242 12.64 -20.26 115.46
#